data_AF-A0A8T8WKQ1-F1
#
_entry.id   AF-A0A8T8WKQ1-F1
#
_cell.length_a   1.000
_cell.length_b   1.000
_cell.length_c   1.000
_cell.angle_alpha   90.00
_cell.angle_beta   90.00
_cell.angle_gamma   90.00
#
_symmetry.space_group_name_H-M   'P 1'
#
loop_
_entity.id
_entity.type
_entity.pdbx_description
1 polymer ?
#
loop_
_entity_poly.entity_id
_entity_poly.type
_entity_poly.pdbx_seq_one_letter_code
_entity_poly.pdbx_strand_id
1 'polypeptide(L)'
;MESTHLIINTFKERNIPIDRNKFLSVFSNAGGAAAHAKWATEHITSDLLLSQEELTLYSTLEKSSTLSKHLNNRSTRATRPFLEEELQQAIDSLNASTTAILRQEDIFSSQCEVLNRQLHEKEKRELGLKRVAERLRSKTLSGRQTATAVFLETSLELELDVKSELEKVATEGKRLLSSLTTRLKDDDKTLTHLERAAHGTEYVRNDASISRQATDLGVHHAQYIAGEIQHRLDRLYLEIVQKVHVVMQNETTREEFDISEALEEELESLYSEIGILAELSTRQQLVDPIHREIQSHHGALCAFSNQKLHLLGGILSQMVLTTRDCTRKLQEQDSSCGTLEAFTAAYKAEIGELLLASSAPKRRTSTTQVARAASLHTPSGSHCVPLFEIQALAGLKRRVGLTLDNLSCGARGGPLKFMQEKRRNLVESSEGYGLAADSPLKAALFPTDSAIHFLLPGLPTSSSSKASLSNTDHKLLLSELEAELELIQERVKRLKPGLLSRRDSCLENFLKRWDGQVSHV
;
A
#
# COMPACT_ATOMS: atom_id res chain seq x y z
N MET A 1 32.32 81.52 51.69
CA MET A 1 32.51 82.73 52.52
C MET A 1 31.40 83.77 52.34
N GLU A 2 30.60 83.75 51.26
CA GLU A 2 29.45 84.66 51.12
C GLU A 2 28.34 84.40 52.17
N SER A 3 28.06 83.13 52.50
CA SER A 3 27.02 82.74 53.48
C SER A 3 27.31 83.24 54.90
N THR A 4 28.57 83.30 55.32
CA THR A 4 28.97 83.76 56.66
C THR A 4 28.77 85.27 56.84
N HIS A 5 28.87 86.05 55.76
CA HIS A 5 28.60 87.48 55.79
C HIS A 5 27.10 87.80 55.86
N LEU A 6 26.27 87.03 55.15
CA LEU A 6 24.81 87.15 55.22
C LEU A 6 24.28 86.86 56.64
N ILE A 7 24.82 85.82 57.28
CA ILE A 7 24.45 85.44 58.66
C ILE A 7 24.88 86.52 59.66
N ILE A 8 26.09 87.08 59.55
CA ILE A 8 26.54 88.16 60.43
C ILE A 8 25.71 89.44 60.23
N ASN A 9 25.29 89.76 58.99
CA ASN A 9 24.43 90.91 58.74
C ASN A 9 23.02 90.71 59.30
N THR A 10 22.40 89.53 59.12
CA THR A 10 21.08 89.23 59.70
C THR A 10 21.09 89.26 61.23
N PHE A 11 22.19 88.85 61.87
CA PHE A 11 22.35 88.99 63.33
C PHE A 11 22.55 90.43 63.79
N LYS A 12 23.24 91.26 63.00
CA LYS A 12 23.41 92.70 63.27
C LYS A 12 22.12 93.49 63.11
N GLU A 13 21.35 93.22 62.07
CA GLU A 13 20.06 93.87 61.82
C GLU A 13 19.08 93.67 62.99
N ARG A 14 19.22 92.53 63.71
CA ARG A 14 18.32 92.08 64.78
C ARG A 14 18.84 92.32 66.20
N ASN A 15 19.90 93.12 66.37
CA ASN A 15 20.52 93.48 67.66
C ASN A 15 20.93 92.28 68.55
N ILE A 16 21.35 91.15 67.95
CA ILE A 16 21.88 90.01 68.72
C ILE A 16 23.40 90.21 68.92
N PRO A 17 23.91 90.29 70.16
CA PRO A 17 25.33 90.51 70.41
C PRO A 17 26.13 89.26 70.05
N ILE A 18 26.95 89.34 68.99
CA ILE A 18 27.82 88.25 68.56
C ILE A 18 29.27 88.68 68.55
N ASP A 19 30.11 87.86 69.18
CA ASP A 19 31.57 87.98 69.18
C ASP A 19 32.12 87.49 67.82
N ARG A 20 32.34 88.45 66.91
CA ARG A 20 32.68 88.22 65.48
C ARG A 20 33.88 87.30 65.29
N ASN A 21 34.87 87.37 66.20
CA ASN A 21 36.11 86.61 66.10
C ASN A 21 35.90 85.12 66.44
N LYS A 22 35.01 84.83 67.40
CA LYS A 22 34.64 83.44 67.74
C LYS A 22 33.80 82.81 66.63
N PHE A 23 32.83 83.54 66.08
CA PHE A 23 32.00 83.02 64.98
C PHE A 23 32.85 82.65 63.76
N LEU A 24 33.74 83.54 63.31
CA LEU A 24 34.62 83.25 62.17
C LEU A 24 35.62 82.11 62.44
N SER A 25 36.01 81.87 63.70
CA SER A 25 36.89 80.75 64.06
C SER A 25 36.20 79.38 63.93
N VAL A 26 34.89 79.30 64.21
CA VAL A 26 34.11 78.06 64.07
C VAL A 26 33.90 77.69 62.60
N PHE A 27 33.75 78.69 61.73
CA PHE A 27 33.61 78.48 60.27
C PHE A 27 34.96 78.35 59.53
N SER A 28 36.08 78.73 60.15
CA SER A 28 37.43 78.54 59.59
C SER A 28 38.09 77.21 59.98
N ASN A 29 37.50 76.46 60.93
CA ASN A 29 38.03 75.15 61.32
C ASN A 29 37.68 74.09 60.25
N ALA A 30 38.72 73.51 59.62
CA ALA A 30 38.61 72.74 58.38
C ALA A 30 37.80 71.43 58.48
N GLY A 31 37.48 70.94 59.68
CA GLY A 31 36.77 69.68 59.90
C GLY A 31 35.24 69.73 59.84
N GLY A 32 34.62 70.92 59.87
CA GLY A 32 33.16 71.05 60.00
C GLY A 32 32.53 72.25 59.29
N ALA A 33 33.32 73.08 58.61
CA ALA A 33 32.86 74.35 58.02
C ALA A 33 31.68 74.19 57.05
N ALA A 34 31.63 73.12 56.26
CA ALA A 34 30.55 72.86 55.30
C ALA A 34 29.25 72.39 55.99
N ALA A 35 29.35 71.54 57.02
CA ALA A 35 28.19 71.07 57.78
C ALA A 35 27.59 72.21 58.63
N HIS A 36 28.43 73.04 59.27
CA HIS A 36 27.98 74.22 59.99
C HIS A 36 27.40 75.29 59.06
N ALA A 37 27.92 75.45 57.84
CA ALA A 37 27.33 76.32 56.84
C ALA A 37 25.96 75.81 56.37
N LYS A 38 25.83 74.50 56.14
CA LYS A 38 24.55 73.88 55.73
C LYS A 38 23.49 73.97 56.83
N TRP A 39 23.87 73.67 58.08
CA TRP A 39 23.02 73.84 59.27
C TRP A 39 22.59 75.31 59.43
N ALA A 40 23.52 76.24 59.27
CA ALA A 40 23.21 77.66 59.37
C ALA A 40 22.26 78.11 58.25
N THR A 41 22.39 77.61 57.02
CA THR A 41 21.44 77.95 55.96
C THR A 41 20.06 77.31 56.13
N GLU A 42 19.99 76.09 56.68
CA GLU A 42 18.73 75.35 56.90
C GLU A 42 17.94 75.89 58.10
N HIS A 43 18.62 76.42 59.13
CA HIS A 43 17.96 76.88 60.37
C HIS A 43 18.01 78.40 60.59
N ILE A 44 18.87 79.14 59.89
CA ILE A 44 18.97 80.61 59.96
C ILE A 44 18.47 81.21 58.63
N THR A 45 17.25 80.83 58.24
CA THR A 45 16.55 81.35 57.06
C THR A 45 15.62 82.50 57.46
N SER A 46 15.31 83.42 56.54
CA SER A 46 14.44 84.58 56.79
C SER A 46 13.08 84.22 57.37
N ASP A 47 12.59 83.02 57.08
CA ASP A 47 11.23 82.57 57.41
C ASP A 47 11.15 81.92 58.80
N LEU A 48 12.29 81.49 59.36
CA LEU A 48 12.36 80.86 60.69
C LEU A 48 12.70 81.86 61.81
N LEU A 49 13.09 83.07 61.45
CA LEU A 49 13.54 84.09 62.38
C LEU A 49 12.62 85.30 62.28
N LEU A 50 12.22 85.86 63.43
CA LEU A 50 11.33 87.02 63.46
C LEU A 50 11.89 88.16 62.58
N SER A 51 11.03 88.68 61.71
CA SER A 51 11.33 89.88 60.90
C SER A 51 11.58 91.09 61.82
N GLN A 52 12.28 92.11 61.33
CA GLN A 52 12.55 93.32 62.13
C GLN A 52 11.24 93.99 62.60
N GLU A 53 10.21 94.00 61.75
CA GLU A 53 8.88 94.48 62.10
C GLU A 53 8.26 93.63 63.21
N GLU A 54 8.36 92.31 63.12
CA GLU A 54 7.85 91.38 64.12
C GLU A 54 8.61 91.44 65.44
N LEU A 55 9.93 91.68 65.42
CA LEU A 55 10.75 91.89 66.60
C LEU A 55 10.38 93.20 67.31
N THR A 56 10.14 94.27 66.56
CA THR A 56 9.65 95.53 67.14
C THR A 56 8.23 95.40 67.66
N LEU A 57 7.35 94.66 66.97
CA LEU A 57 6.02 94.33 67.46
C LEU A 57 6.08 93.49 68.74
N TYR A 58 6.93 92.45 68.78
CA TYR A 58 7.13 91.64 69.97
C TYR A 58 7.66 92.48 71.14
N SER A 59 8.67 93.32 70.89
CA SER A 59 9.26 94.20 71.92
C SER A 59 8.28 95.27 72.41
N THR A 60 7.39 95.78 71.55
CA THR A 60 6.35 96.74 71.94
C THR A 60 5.22 96.05 72.70
N LEU A 61 4.80 94.84 72.28
CA LEU A 61 3.82 94.00 72.96
C LEU A 61 4.29 93.50 74.34
N GLU A 62 5.59 93.24 74.49
CA GLU A 62 6.23 92.89 75.76
C GLU A 62 6.29 94.10 76.69
N LYS A 63 6.75 95.26 76.18
CA LYS A 63 6.77 96.53 76.94
C LYS A 63 5.37 97.02 77.32
N SER A 64 4.35 96.71 76.53
CA SER A 64 2.96 97.09 76.82
C SER A 64 2.16 96.01 77.58
N SER A 65 2.78 94.90 78.03
CA SER A 65 2.16 93.82 78.84
C SER A 65 0.95 93.11 78.19
N THR A 66 0.55 93.49 76.98
CA THR A 66 -0.57 92.91 76.23
C THR A 66 -0.34 91.46 75.82
N LEU A 67 0.91 91.04 75.63
CA LEU A 67 1.24 89.64 75.30
C LEU A 67 0.84 88.67 76.44
N SER A 68 1.11 89.07 77.68
CA SER A 68 0.72 88.29 78.88
C SER A 68 -0.80 88.20 79.04
N LYS A 69 -1.54 89.23 78.60
CA LYS A 69 -3.01 89.23 78.61
C LYS A 69 -3.61 88.35 77.51
N HIS A 70 -2.95 88.23 76.35
CA HIS A 70 -3.40 87.34 75.26
C HIS A 70 -3.07 85.87 75.51
N LEU A 71 -1.91 85.56 76.10
CA LEU A 71 -1.54 84.18 76.43
C LEU A 71 -2.41 83.59 77.56
N ASN A 72 -2.86 84.44 78.50
CA ASN A 72 -3.80 84.07 79.56
C ASN A 72 -5.28 84.14 79.15
N ASN A 73 -5.58 84.38 77.87
CA ASN A 73 -6.96 84.49 77.41
C ASN A 73 -7.58 83.10 77.23
N ARG A 74 -8.78 82.90 77.79
CA ARG A 74 -9.47 81.61 77.98
C ARG A 74 -9.77 80.83 76.70
N SER A 75 -9.61 81.45 75.52
CA SER A 75 -9.94 80.87 74.21
C SER A 75 -8.89 79.90 73.66
N THR A 76 -7.66 79.88 74.19
CA THR A 76 -6.61 78.90 73.78
C THR A 76 -6.66 77.60 74.59
N ARG A 77 -7.50 77.51 75.62
CA ARG A 77 -7.72 76.30 76.43
C ARG A 77 -8.82 75.37 75.89
N ALA A 78 -9.46 75.75 74.77
CA ALA A 78 -10.59 75.02 74.18
C ALA A 78 -10.17 73.89 73.22
N THR A 79 -8.89 73.77 72.89
CA THR A 79 -8.33 72.60 72.19
C THR A 79 -7.73 71.67 73.23
N ARG A 80 -8.31 70.48 73.42
CA ARG A 80 -7.75 69.43 74.28
C ARG A 80 -6.30 69.18 73.84
N PRO A 81 -5.30 69.25 74.74
CA PRO A 81 -3.95 68.82 74.39
C PRO A 81 -4.01 67.35 74.02
N PHE A 82 -3.48 66.98 72.86
CA PHE A 82 -3.32 65.59 72.45
C PHE A 82 -2.67 64.82 73.62
N LEU A 83 -3.30 63.73 74.06
CA LEU A 83 -2.66 62.87 75.04
C LEU A 83 -1.48 62.20 74.35
N GLU A 84 -0.33 62.19 75.02
CA GLU A 84 0.88 61.51 74.55
C GLU A 84 0.59 60.03 74.20
N GLU A 85 -0.34 59.40 74.93
CA GLU A 85 -0.81 58.03 74.69
C GLU A 85 -1.58 57.87 73.36
N GLU A 86 -2.41 58.85 72.98
CA GLU A 86 -3.15 58.84 71.70
C GLU A 86 -2.18 59.04 70.52
N LEU A 87 -1.15 59.90 70.70
CA LEU A 87 -0.08 60.07 69.71
C LEU A 87 0.77 58.80 69.58
N GLN A 88 1.16 58.19 70.69
CA GLN A 88 1.91 56.94 70.68
C GLN A 88 1.11 55.81 70.02
N GLN A 89 -0.18 55.69 70.33
CA GLN A 89 -1.06 54.69 69.69
C GLN A 89 -1.23 54.94 68.18
N ALA A 90 -1.32 56.20 67.75
CA ALA A 90 -1.37 56.54 66.33
C ALA A 90 -0.05 56.23 65.61
N ILE A 91 1.09 56.49 66.24
CA ILE A 91 2.42 56.14 65.72
C ILE A 91 2.56 54.62 65.63
N ASP A 92 2.17 53.88 66.66
CA ASP A 92 2.23 52.41 66.69
C ASP A 92 1.30 51.80 65.63
N SER A 93 0.10 52.35 65.46
CA SER A 93 -0.84 51.95 64.40
C SER A 93 -0.30 52.26 63.00
N LEU A 94 0.33 53.42 62.81
CA LEU A 94 0.96 53.81 61.55
C LEU A 94 2.15 52.90 61.21
N ASN A 95 2.99 52.59 62.20
CA ASN A 95 4.11 51.67 62.07
C ASN A 95 3.62 50.24 61.79
N ALA A 96 2.56 49.78 62.46
CA ALA A 96 1.94 48.49 62.18
C ALA A 96 1.37 48.43 60.75
N SER A 97 0.71 49.49 60.28
CA SER A 97 0.21 49.58 58.90
C SER A 97 1.37 49.64 57.89
N THR A 98 2.42 50.39 58.18
CA THR A 98 3.59 50.53 57.30
C THR A 98 4.31 49.19 57.15
N THR A 99 4.53 48.47 58.26
CA THR A 99 5.13 47.12 58.21
C THR A 99 4.22 46.10 57.53
N ALA A 100 2.89 46.20 57.66
CA ALA A 100 1.96 45.37 56.92
C ALA A 100 2.00 45.64 55.40
N ILE A 101 2.09 46.91 54.99
CA ILE A 101 2.22 47.31 53.58
C ILE A 101 3.55 46.80 53.01
N LEU A 102 4.66 46.98 53.71
CA LEU A 102 5.98 46.47 53.27
C LEU A 102 5.96 44.95 53.09
N ARG A 103 5.34 44.21 54.02
CA ARG A 103 5.17 42.75 53.86
C ARG A 103 4.32 42.39 52.65
N GLN A 104 3.26 43.16 52.37
CA GLN A 104 2.45 42.94 51.17
C GLN A 104 3.24 43.26 49.90
N GLU A 105 4.04 44.32 49.90
CA GLU A 105 4.92 44.68 48.78
C GLU A 105 5.95 43.58 48.51
N ASP A 106 6.59 43.04 49.55
CA ASP A 106 7.52 41.91 49.43
C ASP A 106 6.82 40.67 48.84
N ILE A 107 5.60 40.36 49.30
CA ILE A 107 4.80 39.25 48.76
C ILE A 107 4.47 39.51 47.28
N PHE A 108 3.99 40.70 46.92
CA PHE A 108 3.67 41.04 45.53
C PHE A 108 4.92 41.02 44.64
N SER A 109 6.05 41.52 45.11
CA SER A 109 7.32 41.47 44.41
C SER A 109 7.73 40.02 44.13
N SER A 110 7.66 39.14 45.14
CA SER A 110 7.95 37.72 44.98
C SER A 110 6.99 37.02 43.99
N GLN A 111 5.70 37.37 44.01
CA GLN A 111 4.71 36.84 43.07
C GLN A 111 4.99 37.31 41.63
N CYS A 112 5.32 38.59 41.46
CA CYS A 112 5.71 39.16 40.17
C CYS A 112 6.96 38.47 39.61
N GLU A 113 7.98 38.19 40.43
CA GLU A 113 9.15 37.43 40.01
C GLU A 113 8.79 36.02 39.55
N VAL A 114 7.94 35.30 40.29
CA VAL A 114 7.50 33.95 39.92
C VAL A 114 6.75 33.97 38.60
N LEU A 115 5.84 34.92 38.39
CA LEU A 115 5.09 35.07 37.14
C LEU A 115 6.02 35.39 35.96
N ASN A 116 6.99 36.28 36.14
CA ASN A 116 7.97 36.60 35.12
C ASN A 116 8.83 35.38 34.75
N ARG A 117 9.26 34.58 35.74
CA ARG A 117 9.97 33.32 35.50
C ARG A 117 9.11 32.33 34.70
N GLN A 118 7.84 32.17 35.08
CA GLN A 118 6.91 31.28 34.36
C GLN A 118 6.64 31.74 32.92
N LEU A 119 6.50 33.05 32.70
CA LEU A 119 6.33 33.63 31.37
C LEU A 119 7.57 33.34 30.51
N HIS A 120 8.76 33.57 31.05
CA HIS A 120 10.01 33.31 30.34
C HIS A 120 10.21 31.82 30.01
N GLU A 121 9.82 30.92 30.91
CA GLU A 121 9.81 29.48 30.64
C GLU A 121 8.79 29.08 29.57
N LYS A 122 7.60 29.70 29.58
CA LYS A 122 6.57 29.48 28.56
C LYS A 122 7.06 29.93 27.18
N GLU A 123 7.64 31.11 27.08
CA GLU A 123 8.23 31.61 25.83
C GLU A 123 9.34 30.68 25.32
N LYS A 124 10.24 30.23 26.21
CA LYS A 124 11.29 29.26 25.86
C LYS A 124 10.69 27.94 25.36
N ARG A 125 9.63 27.43 25.99
CA ARG A 125 8.90 26.24 25.54
C ARG A 125 8.24 26.46 24.17
N GLU A 126 7.58 27.58 23.95
CA GLU A 126 6.96 27.92 22.66
C GLU A 126 7.99 28.05 21.54
N LEU A 127 9.13 28.70 21.79
CA LEU A 127 10.26 28.75 20.85
C LEU A 127 10.84 27.37 20.58
N GLY A 128 10.89 26.49 21.59
CA GLY A 128 11.25 25.08 21.42
C GLY A 128 10.28 24.34 20.49
N LEU A 129 8.98 24.46 20.74
CA LEU A 129 7.93 23.83 19.93
C LEU A 129 7.91 24.34 18.49
N LYS A 130 8.06 25.66 18.28
CA LYS A 130 8.15 26.25 16.92
C LYS A 130 9.33 25.69 16.13
N ARG A 131 10.52 25.61 16.74
CA ARG A 131 11.71 25.02 16.11
C ARG A 131 11.51 23.54 15.75
N VAL A 132 10.89 22.76 16.64
CA VAL A 132 10.60 21.34 16.36
C VAL A 132 9.58 21.20 15.22
N ALA A 133 8.53 22.03 15.21
CA ALA A 133 7.52 22.04 14.15
C ALA A 133 8.11 22.44 12.79
N GLU A 134 8.98 23.44 12.74
CA GLU A 134 9.70 23.85 11.53
C GLU A 134 10.64 22.75 11.04
N ARG A 135 11.39 22.11 11.94
CA ARG A 135 12.25 20.97 11.60
C ARG A 135 11.44 19.80 11.04
N LEU A 136 10.31 19.48 11.65
CA LEU A 136 9.42 18.42 11.16
C LEU A 136 8.87 18.78 9.78
N ARG A 137 8.38 20.01 9.59
CA ARG A 137 7.88 20.50 8.30
C ARG A 137 8.95 20.44 7.22
N SER A 138 10.17 20.89 7.51
CA SER A 138 11.30 20.83 6.59
C SER A 138 11.65 19.39 6.21
N LYS A 139 11.72 18.47 7.20
CA LYS A 139 11.93 17.03 6.96
C LYS A 139 10.83 16.42 6.10
N THR A 140 9.56 16.75 6.36
CA THR A 140 8.44 16.24 5.56
C THR A 140 8.48 16.80 4.14
N LEU A 141 8.82 18.07 3.94
CA LEU A 141 8.94 18.66 2.60
C LEU A 141 10.10 18.05 1.81
N SER A 142 11.27 17.93 2.43
CA SER A 142 12.43 17.27 1.82
C SER A 142 12.11 15.80 1.51
N GLY A 143 11.49 15.07 2.43
CA GLY A 143 11.06 13.68 2.20
C GLY A 143 10.05 13.52 1.07
N ARG A 144 9.13 14.49 0.91
CA ARG A 144 8.19 14.52 -0.24
C ARG A 144 8.91 14.82 -1.55
N GLN A 145 9.87 15.74 -1.55
CA GLN A 145 10.67 16.05 -2.74
C GLN A 145 11.51 14.85 -3.16
N THR A 146 12.18 14.18 -2.22
CA THR A 146 12.95 12.96 -2.52
C THR A 146 12.05 11.84 -3.01
N ALA A 147 10.88 11.61 -2.39
CA ALA A 147 9.93 10.60 -2.85
C ALA A 147 9.39 10.92 -4.25
N THR A 148 9.14 12.19 -4.57
CA THR A 148 8.69 12.60 -5.92
C THR A 148 9.80 12.41 -6.95
N ALA A 149 11.06 12.72 -6.61
CA ALA A 149 12.19 12.50 -7.50
C ALA A 149 12.40 11.02 -7.80
N VAL A 150 12.38 10.16 -6.77
CA VAL A 150 12.49 8.69 -6.93
C VAL A 150 11.30 8.14 -7.74
N PHE A 151 10.08 8.65 -7.51
CA PHE A 151 8.92 8.27 -8.31
C PHE A 151 9.09 8.62 -9.80
N LEU A 152 9.58 9.82 -10.12
CA LEU A 152 9.81 10.22 -11.52
C LEU A 152 10.93 9.40 -12.17
N GLU A 153 12.00 9.11 -11.44
CA GLU A 153 13.11 8.28 -11.92
C GLU A 153 12.66 6.85 -12.21
N THR A 154 11.96 6.21 -11.27
CA THR A 154 11.42 4.84 -11.43
C THR A 154 10.34 4.77 -12.50
N SER A 155 9.50 5.80 -12.64
CA SER A 155 8.50 5.88 -13.72
C SER A 155 9.16 6.00 -15.10
N LEU A 156 10.23 6.77 -15.22
CA LEU A 156 10.98 6.89 -16.46
C LEU A 156 11.71 5.58 -16.80
N GLU A 157 12.33 4.93 -15.81
CA GLU A 157 12.94 3.60 -15.97
C GLU A 157 11.91 2.57 -16.44
N LEU A 158 10.75 2.51 -15.79
CA LEU A 158 9.66 1.61 -16.18
C LEU A 158 9.12 1.92 -17.59
N GLU A 159 9.01 3.18 -17.98
CA GLU A 159 8.58 3.55 -19.34
C GLU A 159 9.61 3.10 -20.40
N LEU A 160 10.90 3.24 -20.12
CA LEU A 160 11.97 2.73 -20.99
C LEU A 160 11.92 1.19 -21.09
N ASP A 161 11.73 0.50 -19.97
CA ASP A 161 11.64 -0.96 -19.93
C ASP A 161 10.43 -1.47 -20.71
N VAL A 162 9.24 -0.90 -20.47
CA VAL A 162 8.01 -1.25 -21.21
C VAL A 162 8.18 -1.02 -22.70
N LYS A 163 8.79 0.10 -23.10
CA LYS A 163 9.06 0.38 -24.51
C LYS A 163 10.03 -0.64 -25.10
N SER A 164 11.08 -1.00 -24.37
CA SER A 164 12.06 -1.99 -24.81
C SER A 164 11.43 -3.38 -24.97
N GLU A 165 10.56 -3.80 -24.05
CA GLU A 165 9.83 -5.06 -24.13
C GLU A 165 8.82 -5.05 -25.29
N LEU A 166 8.15 -3.92 -25.54
CA LEU A 166 7.25 -3.79 -26.68
C LEU A 166 8.00 -3.91 -28.02
N GLU A 167 9.19 -3.30 -28.11
CA GLU A 167 10.08 -3.44 -29.27
C GLU A 167 10.59 -4.89 -29.43
N LYS A 168 10.93 -5.58 -28.34
CA LYS A 168 11.30 -7.01 -28.35
C LYS A 168 10.14 -7.87 -28.85
N VAL A 169 8.94 -7.74 -28.29
CA VAL A 169 7.76 -8.50 -28.73
C VAL A 169 7.43 -8.23 -30.21
N ALA A 170 7.56 -6.98 -30.66
CA ALA A 170 7.32 -6.61 -32.06
C ALA A 170 8.37 -7.21 -33.02
N THR A 171 9.65 -7.20 -32.63
CA THR A 171 10.73 -7.80 -33.43
C THR A 171 10.66 -9.33 -33.46
N GLU A 172 10.32 -9.96 -32.33
CA GLU A 172 10.05 -11.39 -32.25
C GLU A 172 8.86 -11.78 -33.13
N GLY A 173 7.81 -10.97 -33.18
CA GLY A 173 6.68 -11.18 -34.08
C GLY A 173 7.04 -11.14 -35.54
N LYS A 174 7.82 -10.13 -35.94
CA LYS A 174 8.33 -10.06 -37.32
C LYS A 174 9.19 -11.27 -37.67
N ARG A 175 10.03 -11.74 -36.74
CA ARG A 175 10.86 -12.94 -36.90
C ARG A 175 10.02 -14.22 -37.02
N LEU A 176 8.98 -14.36 -36.19
CA LEU A 176 8.06 -15.50 -36.22
C LEU A 176 7.27 -15.52 -37.53
N LEU A 177 6.73 -14.38 -37.97
CA LEU A 177 6.02 -14.24 -39.24
C LEU A 177 6.93 -14.52 -40.45
N SER A 178 8.18 -14.05 -40.43
CA SER A 178 9.14 -14.36 -41.50
C SER A 178 9.46 -15.87 -41.53
N SER A 179 9.66 -16.48 -40.37
CA SER A 179 9.91 -17.93 -40.26
C SER A 179 8.71 -18.77 -40.70
N LEU A 180 7.50 -18.32 -40.39
CA LEU A 180 6.26 -18.96 -40.83
C LEU A 180 6.09 -18.83 -42.34
N THR A 181 6.38 -17.66 -42.90
CA THR A 181 6.32 -17.45 -44.35
C THR A 181 7.31 -18.33 -45.11
N THR A 182 8.55 -18.45 -44.63
CA THR A 182 9.53 -19.36 -45.24
C THR A 182 9.10 -20.81 -45.13
N ARG A 183 8.55 -21.20 -43.97
CA ARG A 183 8.05 -22.56 -43.76
C ARG A 183 6.88 -22.88 -44.68
N LEU A 184 5.86 -22.02 -44.76
CA LEU A 184 4.73 -22.23 -45.66
C LEU A 184 5.19 -22.37 -47.12
N LYS A 185 6.19 -21.58 -47.56
CA LYS A 185 6.78 -21.76 -48.89
C LYS A 185 7.47 -23.11 -49.06
N ASP A 186 8.11 -23.62 -48.03
CA ASP A 186 8.74 -24.95 -48.08
C ASP A 186 7.68 -26.06 -48.05
N ASP A 187 6.64 -25.90 -47.24
CA ASP A 187 5.46 -26.78 -47.20
C ASP A 187 4.77 -26.81 -48.57
N ASP A 188 4.56 -25.67 -49.23
CA ASP A 188 4.00 -25.59 -50.59
C ASP A 188 4.87 -26.35 -51.61
N LYS A 189 6.21 -26.20 -51.53
CA LYS A 189 7.11 -27.00 -52.38
C LYS A 189 6.93 -28.48 -52.09
N THR A 190 6.90 -28.90 -50.82
CA THR A 190 6.70 -30.30 -50.48
C THR A 190 5.36 -30.82 -50.97
N LEU A 191 4.29 -30.03 -50.90
CA LEU A 191 2.97 -30.38 -51.45
C LEU A 191 3.00 -30.55 -52.97
N THR A 192 3.68 -29.67 -53.71
CA THR A 192 3.81 -29.86 -55.17
C THR A 192 4.65 -31.11 -55.52
N HIS A 193 5.67 -31.43 -54.73
CA HIS A 193 6.42 -32.68 -54.88
C HIS A 193 5.56 -33.90 -54.56
N LEU A 194 4.73 -33.78 -53.53
CA LEU A 194 3.81 -34.80 -53.07
C LEU A 194 2.71 -35.07 -54.09
N GLU A 195 2.14 -34.02 -54.66
CA GLU A 195 1.17 -34.06 -55.74
C GLU A 195 1.77 -34.76 -56.96
N ARG A 196 2.99 -34.39 -57.37
CA ARG A 196 3.68 -35.09 -58.47
C ARG A 196 3.92 -36.56 -58.17
N ALA A 197 4.27 -36.91 -56.93
CA ALA A 197 4.47 -38.30 -56.51
C ALA A 197 3.15 -39.09 -56.50
N ALA A 198 2.04 -38.45 -56.13
CA ALA A 198 0.70 -39.03 -56.11
C ALA A 198 0.16 -39.29 -57.52
N HIS A 199 0.40 -38.39 -58.48
CA HIS A 199 0.07 -38.60 -59.90
C HIS A 199 0.78 -39.82 -60.50
N GLY A 200 1.95 -40.20 -59.98
CA GLY A 200 2.68 -41.42 -60.38
C GLY A 200 2.15 -42.71 -59.75
N THR A 201 0.97 -42.68 -59.13
CA THR A 201 0.30 -43.82 -58.47
C THR A 201 -0.99 -44.14 -59.20
N GLU A 202 -0.93 -44.31 -60.52
CA GLU A 202 -2.09 -44.81 -61.25
C GLU A 202 -2.36 -46.28 -60.90
N TYR A 203 -3.62 -46.54 -60.54
CA TYR A 203 -4.15 -47.88 -60.33
C TYR A 203 -4.35 -48.55 -61.70
N VAL A 204 -3.64 -49.65 -61.97
CA VAL A 204 -3.79 -50.41 -63.20
C VAL A 204 -5.18 -51.05 -63.22
N ARG A 205 -6.11 -50.39 -63.92
CA ARG A 205 -7.54 -50.74 -63.96
C ARG A 205 -7.83 -51.98 -64.83
N ASN A 206 -6.85 -52.47 -65.59
CA ASN A 206 -7.04 -53.48 -66.63
C ASN A 206 -6.78 -54.93 -66.18
N ASP A 207 -6.36 -55.18 -64.95
CA ASP A 207 -6.06 -56.55 -64.50
C ASP A 207 -7.28 -57.49 -64.60
N ALA A 208 -8.47 -56.97 -64.30
CA ALA A 208 -9.72 -57.71 -64.40
C ALA A 208 -10.16 -58.00 -65.84
N SER A 209 -9.87 -57.11 -66.80
CA SER A 209 -10.18 -57.35 -68.21
C SER A 209 -9.17 -58.32 -68.83
N ILE A 210 -7.89 -58.21 -68.49
CA ILE A 210 -6.83 -59.12 -68.95
C ILE A 210 -7.05 -60.53 -68.40
N SER A 211 -7.42 -60.66 -67.13
CA SER A 211 -7.78 -61.96 -66.52
C SER A 211 -8.96 -62.63 -67.22
N ARG A 212 -10.04 -61.89 -67.51
CA ARG A 212 -11.20 -62.41 -68.27
C ARG A 212 -10.83 -62.80 -69.70
N GLN A 213 -10.02 -61.98 -70.36
CA GLN A 213 -9.56 -62.28 -71.71
C GLN A 213 -8.68 -63.54 -71.74
N ALA A 214 -7.84 -63.74 -70.73
CA ALA A 214 -7.01 -64.95 -70.59
C ALA A 214 -7.86 -66.21 -70.37
N THR A 215 -8.94 -66.13 -69.57
CA THR A 215 -9.87 -67.26 -69.43
C THR A 215 -10.60 -67.58 -70.73
N ASP A 216 -11.07 -66.57 -71.45
CA ASP A 216 -11.84 -66.73 -72.68
C ASP A 216 -10.98 -67.34 -73.81
N LEU A 217 -9.76 -66.81 -73.98
CA LEU A 217 -8.76 -67.38 -74.89
C LEU A 217 -8.35 -68.81 -74.49
N GLY A 218 -8.27 -69.10 -73.18
CA GLY A 218 -7.97 -70.43 -72.67
C GLY A 218 -9.05 -71.46 -73.03
N VAL A 219 -10.33 -71.08 -72.95
CA VAL A 219 -11.47 -71.91 -73.37
C VAL A 219 -11.42 -72.17 -74.87
N HIS A 220 -11.19 -71.14 -75.68
CA HIS A 220 -11.04 -71.32 -77.12
C HIS A 220 -9.85 -72.22 -77.48
N HIS A 221 -8.72 -72.07 -76.79
CA HIS A 221 -7.56 -72.94 -77.01
C HIS A 221 -7.86 -74.40 -76.64
N ALA A 222 -8.60 -74.64 -75.55
CA ALA A 222 -9.05 -75.99 -75.19
C ALA A 222 -9.94 -76.60 -76.27
N GLN A 223 -10.89 -75.82 -76.81
CA GLN A 223 -11.76 -76.26 -77.90
C GLN A 223 -10.97 -76.60 -79.17
N TYR A 224 -9.95 -75.81 -79.53
CA TYR A 224 -9.10 -76.10 -80.68
C TYR A 224 -8.28 -77.38 -80.48
N ILE A 225 -7.71 -77.60 -79.30
CA ILE A 225 -6.94 -78.82 -78.99
C ILE A 225 -7.85 -80.06 -78.98
N ALA A 226 -9.00 -79.97 -78.29
CA ALA A 226 -9.97 -81.06 -78.26
C ALA A 226 -10.47 -81.39 -79.66
N GLY A 227 -10.82 -80.35 -80.44
CA GLY A 227 -11.18 -80.48 -81.84
C GLY A 227 -10.08 -81.13 -82.65
N GLU A 228 -8.83 -80.68 -82.58
CA GLU A 228 -7.72 -81.28 -83.32
C GLU A 228 -7.57 -82.78 -83.03
N ILE A 229 -7.65 -83.17 -81.74
CA ILE A 229 -7.56 -84.57 -81.33
C ILE A 229 -8.76 -85.38 -81.85
N GLN A 230 -9.98 -84.84 -81.73
CA GLN A 230 -11.21 -85.45 -82.24
C GLN A 230 -11.15 -85.68 -83.76
N HIS A 231 -10.81 -84.65 -84.54
CA HIS A 231 -10.69 -84.77 -86.00
C HIS A 231 -9.59 -85.76 -86.41
N ARG A 232 -8.51 -85.90 -85.62
CA ARG A 232 -7.47 -86.91 -85.85
C ARG A 232 -7.98 -88.33 -85.54
N LEU A 233 -8.78 -88.50 -84.49
CA LEU A 233 -9.45 -89.76 -84.15
C LEU A 233 -10.48 -90.16 -85.20
N ASP A 234 -11.34 -89.23 -85.62
CA ASP A 234 -12.31 -89.44 -86.70
C ASP A 234 -11.62 -89.89 -87.99
N ARG A 235 -10.50 -89.23 -88.35
CA ARG A 235 -9.72 -89.63 -89.54
C ARG A 235 -9.18 -91.05 -89.40
N LEU A 236 -8.62 -91.40 -88.25
CA LEU A 236 -8.10 -92.75 -88.00
C LEU A 236 -9.23 -93.79 -88.00
N TYR A 237 -10.36 -93.48 -87.38
CA TYR A 237 -11.55 -94.33 -87.38
C TYR A 237 -12.02 -94.60 -88.82
N LEU A 238 -12.22 -93.56 -89.62
CA LEU A 238 -12.62 -93.69 -91.02
C LEU A 238 -11.57 -94.45 -91.87
N GLU A 239 -10.28 -94.20 -91.66
CA GLU A 239 -9.20 -94.95 -92.34
C GLU A 239 -9.22 -96.45 -91.99
N ILE A 240 -9.53 -96.79 -90.73
CA ILE A 240 -9.65 -98.19 -90.27
C ILE A 240 -10.90 -98.85 -90.84
N VAL A 241 -12.07 -98.19 -90.73
CA VAL A 241 -13.34 -98.68 -91.28
C VAL A 241 -13.23 -98.91 -92.79
N GLN A 242 -12.59 -97.99 -93.52
CA GLN A 242 -12.37 -98.14 -94.96
C GLN A 242 -11.46 -99.34 -95.30
N LYS A 243 -10.40 -99.57 -94.50
CA LYS A 243 -9.52 -100.75 -94.67
C LYS A 243 -10.25 -102.06 -94.38
N VAL A 244 -11.06 -102.11 -93.32
CA VAL A 244 -11.85 -103.28 -92.95
C VAL A 244 -12.91 -103.58 -94.02
N HIS A 245 -13.59 -102.56 -94.56
CA HIS A 245 -14.58 -102.71 -95.62
C HIS A 245 -13.98 -103.25 -96.94
N VAL A 246 -12.73 -102.90 -97.26
CA VAL A 246 -12.00 -103.44 -98.42
C VAL A 246 -11.61 -104.92 -98.22
N VAL A 247 -11.43 -105.37 -96.98
CA VAL A 247 -11.08 -106.76 -96.63
C VAL A 247 -12.32 -107.66 -96.49
N MET A 248 -13.47 -107.10 -96.08
CA MET A 248 -14.70 -107.81 -95.71
C MET A 248 -15.77 -107.88 -96.82
N GLN A 249 -15.40 -107.87 -98.11
CA GLN A 249 -16.36 -108.14 -99.19
C GLN A 249 -16.97 -109.56 -99.17
N ASN A 250 -16.59 -110.42 -98.22
CA ASN A 250 -17.17 -111.74 -98.01
C ASN A 250 -17.67 -111.89 -96.56
N GLU A 251 -19.00 -111.93 -96.40
CA GLU A 251 -19.79 -112.32 -95.21
C GLU A 251 -19.67 -111.45 -93.94
N THR A 252 -20.56 -110.45 -93.82
CA THR A 252 -20.81 -109.70 -92.58
C THR A 252 -21.61 -110.54 -91.58
N THR A 253 -21.05 -110.76 -90.39
CA THR A 253 -21.72 -111.46 -89.29
C THR A 253 -22.23 -110.47 -88.25
N ARG A 254 -23.35 -110.81 -87.59
CA ARG A 254 -24.03 -109.98 -86.58
C ARG A 254 -23.14 -109.55 -85.39
N GLU A 255 -22.06 -110.28 -85.14
CA GLU A 255 -21.08 -109.99 -84.09
C GLU A 255 -20.22 -108.74 -84.38
N GLU A 256 -20.00 -108.38 -85.66
CA GLU A 256 -19.25 -107.18 -86.05
C GLU A 256 -20.05 -105.89 -85.79
N PHE A 257 -21.39 -105.98 -85.81
CA PHE A 257 -22.28 -104.85 -85.56
C PHE A 257 -22.29 -104.46 -84.08
N ASP A 258 -22.33 -105.46 -83.18
CA ASP A 258 -22.28 -105.26 -81.72
C ASP A 258 -20.91 -104.69 -81.28
N ILE A 259 -19.81 -105.10 -81.94
CA ILE A 259 -18.45 -104.56 -81.68
C ILE A 259 -18.33 -103.11 -82.17
N SER A 260 -18.97 -102.76 -83.30
CA SER A 260 -19.00 -101.40 -83.82
C SER A 260 -19.78 -100.45 -82.91
N GLU A 261 -20.92 -100.89 -82.37
CA GLU A 261 -21.75 -100.10 -81.44
C GLU A 261 -21.02 -99.86 -80.10
N ALA A 262 -20.34 -100.89 -79.56
CA ALA A 262 -19.51 -100.74 -78.35
C ALA A 262 -18.32 -99.79 -78.57
N LEU A 263 -17.69 -99.84 -79.75
CA LEU A 263 -16.58 -98.94 -80.09
C LEU A 263 -17.06 -97.48 -80.24
N GLU A 264 -18.25 -97.25 -80.79
CA GLU A 264 -18.86 -95.92 -80.88
C GLU A 264 -19.18 -95.35 -79.50
N GLU A 265 -19.70 -96.15 -78.57
CA GLU A 265 -19.94 -95.74 -77.17
C GLU A 265 -18.62 -95.40 -76.43
N GLU A 266 -17.58 -96.21 -76.62
CA GLU A 266 -16.24 -95.91 -76.09
C GLU A 266 -15.64 -94.64 -76.70
N LEU A 267 -15.88 -94.38 -77.99
CA LEU A 267 -15.42 -93.17 -78.69
C LEU A 267 -16.14 -91.91 -78.18
N GLU A 268 -17.45 -91.99 -77.95
CA GLU A 268 -18.26 -90.91 -77.38
C GLU A 268 -17.79 -90.57 -75.94
N SER A 269 -17.51 -91.59 -75.13
CA SER A 269 -16.91 -91.44 -73.81
C SER A 269 -15.53 -90.78 -73.91
N LEU A 270 -14.68 -91.24 -74.81
CA LEU A 270 -13.34 -90.69 -75.03
C LEU A 270 -13.38 -89.22 -75.48
N TYR A 271 -14.36 -88.81 -76.30
CA TYR A 271 -14.53 -87.42 -76.71
C TYR A 271 -14.90 -86.49 -75.57
N SER A 272 -15.73 -86.97 -74.63
CA SER A 272 -16.03 -86.21 -73.42
C SER A 272 -14.80 -86.04 -72.53
N GLU A 273 -13.98 -87.08 -72.40
CA GLU A 273 -12.75 -87.05 -71.60
C GLU A 273 -11.66 -86.17 -72.24
N ILE A 274 -11.50 -86.22 -73.57
CA ILE A 274 -10.59 -85.34 -74.32
C ILE A 274 -10.96 -83.87 -74.12
N GLY A 275 -12.25 -83.52 -74.10
CA GLY A 275 -12.71 -82.17 -73.81
C GLY A 275 -12.28 -81.69 -72.42
N ILE A 276 -12.51 -82.51 -71.40
CA ILE A 276 -12.15 -82.21 -70.00
C ILE A 276 -10.62 -82.12 -69.84
N LEU A 277 -9.87 -83.03 -70.44
CA LEU A 277 -8.41 -83.05 -70.37
C LEU A 277 -7.79 -81.87 -71.12
N ALA A 278 -8.36 -81.47 -72.27
CA ALA A 278 -7.93 -80.28 -72.99
C ALA A 278 -8.17 -79.02 -72.14
N GLU A 279 -9.34 -78.88 -71.51
CA GLU A 279 -9.64 -77.76 -70.61
C GLU A 279 -8.69 -77.73 -69.39
N LEU A 280 -8.46 -78.87 -68.76
CA LEU A 280 -7.55 -78.98 -67.61
C LEU A 280 -6.11 -78.62 -68.01
N SER A 281 -5.66 -79.12 -69.16
CA SER A 281 -4.30 -78.87 -69.68
C SER A 281 -4.09 -77.39 -70.01
N THR A 282 -5.01 -76.76 -70.77
CA THR A 282 -4.88 -75.33 -71.09
C THR A 282 -5.00 -74.46 -69.86
N ARG A 283 -5.87 -74.83 -68.90
CA ARG A 283 -5.99 -74.13 -67.63
C ARG A 283 -4.69 -74.18 -66.83
N GLN A 284 -4.09 -75.36 -66.68
CA GLN A 284 -2.89 -75.53 -65.87
C GLN A 284 -1.63 -74.95 -66.54
N GLN A 285 -1.51 -75.05 -67.87
CA GLN A 285 -0.33 -74.59 -68.61
C GLN A 285 -0.35 -73.09 -68.93
N LEU A 286 -1.53 -72.50 -69.16
CA LEU A 286 -1.65 -71.12 -69.67
C LEU A 286 -2.43 -70.23 -68.72
N VAL A 287 -3.67 -70.60 -68.37
CA VAL A 287 -4.59 -69.71 -67.64
C VAL A 287 -4.11 -69.46 -66.21
N ASP A 288 -3.76 -70.50 -65.46
CA ASP A 288 -3.35 -70.39 -64.06
C ASP A 288 -2.02 -69.62 -63.89
N PRO A 289 -0.97 -69.85 -64.69
CA PRO A 289 0.24 -69.03 -64.65
C PRO A 289 -0.01 -67.55 -64.96
N ILE A 290 -0.85 -67.25 -65.96
CA ILE A 290 -1.22 -65.87 -66.30
C ILE A 290 -1.93 -65.20 -65.10
N HIS A 291 -2.87 -65.89 -64.45
CA HIS A 291 -3.55 -65.37 -63.26
C HIS A 291 -2.59 -65.13 -62.09
N ARG A 292 -1.64 -66.03 -61.85
CA ARG A 292 -0.63 -65.86 -60.80
C ARG A 292 0.26 -64.66 -61.06
N GLU A 293 0.70 -64.46 -62.30
CA GLU A 293 1.55 -63.32 -62.66
C GLU A 293 0.78 -61.99 -62.51
N ILE A 294 -0.49 -61.94 -62.96
CA ILE A 294 -1.36 -60.78 -62.76
C ILE A 294 -1.54 -60.49 -61.26
N GLN A 295 -1.82 -61.51 -60.44
CA GLN A 295 -1.96 -61.34 -58.99
C GLN A 295 -0.66 -60.90 -58.31
N SER A 296 0.48 -61.45 -58.72
CA SER A 296 1.81 -61.08 -58.21
C SER A 296 2.12 -59.61 -58.54
N HIS A 297 1.95 -59.23 -59.80
CA HIS A 297 2.16 -57.86 -60.28
C HIS A 297 1.20 -56.87 -59.59
N HIS A 298 -0.07 -57.23 -59.47
CA HIS A 298 -1.07 -56.44 -58.74
C HIS A 298 -0.69 -56.29 -57.26
N GLY A 299 -0.30 -57.37 -56.59
CA GLY A 299 0.17 -57.36 -55.21
C GLY A 299 1.39 -56.46 -55.01
N ALA A 300 2.37 -56.53 -55.93
CA ALA A 300 3.56 -55.68 -55.91
C ALA A 300 3.22 -54.19 -56.10
N LEU A 301 2.33 -53.87 -57.05
CA LEU A 301 1.84 -52.51 -57.27
C LEU A 301 1.07 -51.98 -56.06
N CYS A 302 0.18 -52.79 -55.48
CA CYS A 302 -0.56 -52.43 -54.26
C CYS A 302 0.39 -52.18 -53.08
N ALA A 303 1.40 -53.03 -52.88
CA ALA A 303 2.40 -52.85 -51.82
C ALA A 303 3.20 -51.55 -52.02
N PHE A 304 3.65 -51.28 -53.25
CA PHE A 304 4.37 -50.06 -53.60
C PHE A 304 3.51 -48.80 -53.43
N SER A 305 2.26 -48.84 -53.89
CA SER A 305 1.30 -47.75 -53.73
C SER A 305 1.00 -47.49 -52.25
N ASN A 306 0.75 -48.54 -51.46
CA ASN A 306 0.55 -48.41 -50.02
C ASN A 306 1.76 -47.81 -49.31
N GLN A 307 2.99 -48.21 -49.67
CA GLN A 307 4.21 -47.64 -49.10
C GLN A 307 4.35 -46.13 -49.44
N LYS A 308 4.06 -45.74 -50.68
CA LYS A 308 4.02 -44.33 -51.09
C LYS A 308 2.96 -43.54 -50.33
N LEU A 309 1.74 -44.07 -50.19
CA LEU A 309 0.66 -43.45 -49.43
C LEU A 309 1.02 -43.30 -47.95
N HIS A 310 1.73 -44.27 -47.37
CA HIS A 310 2.21 -44.19 -45.99
C HIS A 310 3.24 -43.07 -45.80
N LEU A 311 4.19 -42.95 -46.74
CA LEU A 311 5.16 -41.85 -46.74
C LEU A 311 4.45 -40.49 -46.89
N LEU A 312 3.47 -40.42 -47.80
CA LEU A 312 2.66 -39.25 -48.06
C LEU A 312 1.88 -38.80 -46.81
N GLY A 313 1.23 -39.75 -46.13
CA GLY A 313 0.55 -39.51 -44.86
C GLY A 313 1.49 -39.08 -43.74
N GLY A 314 2.72 -39.62 -43.70
CA GLY A 314 3.74 -39.21 -42.73
C GLY A 314 4.20 -37.77 -42.93
N ILE A 315 4.46 -37.36 -44.18
CA ILE A 315 4.83 -35.98 -44.52
C ILE A 315 3.70 -35.01 -44.16
N LEU A 316 2.46 -35.31 -44.55
CA LEU A 316 1.29 -34.49 -44.22
C LEU A 316 1.08 -34.37 -42.71
N SER A 317 1.24 -35.47 -41.96
CA SER A 317 1.13 -35.44 -40.50
C SER A 317 2.18 -34.53 -39.87
N GLN A 318 3.42 -34.59 -40.37
CA GLN A 318 4.49 -33.71 -39.91
C GLN A 318 4.20 -32.24 -40.22
N MET A 319 3.69 -31.92 -41.41
CA MET A 319 3.27 -30.57 -41.79
C MET A 319 2.15 -30.03 -40.89
N VAL A 320 1.18 -30.88 -40.52
CA VAL A 320 0.10 -30.50 -39.60
C VAL A 320 0.65 -30.20 -38.20
N LEU A 321 1.55 -31.04 -37.69
CA LEU A 321 2.18 -30.83 -36.39
C LEU A 321 3.00 -29.53 -36.36
N THR A 322 3.81 -29.29 -37.39
CA THR A 322 4.65 -28.08 -37.49
C THR A 322 3.82 -26.81 -37.64
N THR A 323 2.71 -26.87 -38.38
CA THR A 323 1.75 -25.76 -38.50
C THR A 323 1.04 -25.48 -37.18
N ARG A 324 0.62 -26.52 -36.46
CA ARG A 324 0.01 -26.40 -35.13
C ARG A 324 0.97 -25.78 -34.10
N ASP A 325 2.24 -26.16 -34.13
CA ASP A 325 3.24 -25.55 -33.25
C ASP A 325 3.49 -24.08 -33.58
N CYS A 326 3.50 -23.72 -34.86
CA CYS A 326 3.62 -22.33 -35.30
C CYS A 326 2.42 -21.47 -34.88
N THR A 327 1.20 -21.98 -35.07
CA THR A 327 -0.03 -21.27 -34.66
C THR A 327 -0.09 -21.08 -33.15
N ARG A 328 0.31 -22.08 -32.35
CA ARG A 328 0.45 -21.93 -30.90
C ARG A 328 1.43 -20.83 -30.52
N LYS A 329 2.62 -20.80 -31.12
CA LYS A 329 3.62 -19.74 -30.86
C LYS A 329 3.10 -18.34 -31.23
N LEU A 330 2.37 -18.22 -32.33
CA LEU A 330 1.73 -16.97 -32.70
C LEU A 330 0.66 -16.54 -31.69
N GLN A 331 -0.16 -17.48 -31.21
CA GLN A 331 -1.18 -17.19 -30.20
C GLN A 331 -0.57 -16.78 -28.86
N GLU A 332 0.48 -17.47 -28.41
CA GLU A 332 1.25 -17.09 -27.21
C GLU A 332 1.80 -15.67 -27.36
N GLN A 333 2.36 -15.35 -28.52
CA GLN A 333 2.92 -14.05 -28.78
C GLN A 333 1.85 -12.94 -28.85
N ASP A 334 0.72 -13.19 -29.52
CA ASP A 334 -0.41 -12.25 -29.59
C ASP A 334 -0.99 -11.99 -28.19
N SER A 335 -1.13 -13.05 -27.38
CA SER A 335 -1.54 -12.91 -25.98
C SER A 335 -0.53 -12.08 -25.17
N SER A 336 0.78 -12.29 -25.37
CA SER A 336 1.81 -11.51 -24.68
C SER A 336 1.77 -10.02 -25.08
N CYS A 337 1.58 -9.73 -26.37
CA CYS A 337 1.42 -8.38 -26.89
C CYS A 337 0.18 -7.71 -26.28
N GLY A 338 -0.96 -8.40 -26.28
CA GLY A 338 -2.19 -7.90 -25.68
C GLY A 338 -2.07 -7.64 -24.17
N THR A 339 -1.37 -8.50 -23.43
CA THR A 339 -1.11 -8.25 -22.00
C THR A 339 -0.20 -7.06 -21.75
N LEU A 340 0.83 -6.88 -22.58
CA LEU A 340 1.76 -5.75 -22.46
C LEU A 340 1.10 -4.42 -22.84
N GLU A 341 0.25 -4.43 -23.87
CA GLU A 341 -0.57 -3.27 -24.25
C GLU A 341 -1.58 -2.90 -23.16
N ALA A 342 -2.27 -3.90 -22.58
CA ALA A 342 -3.18 -3.68 -21.46
C ALA A 342 -2.46 -3.16 -20.23
N PHE A 343 -1.28 -3.70 -19.90
CA PHE A 343 -0.41 -3.20 -18.84
C PHE A 343 0.01 -1.75 -19.12
N THR A 344 0.44 -1.44 -20.33
CA THR A 344 0.83 -0.08 -20.74
C THR A 344 -0.35 0.90 -20.64
N ALA A 345 -1.56 0.48 -21.01
CA ALA A 345 -2.76 1.28 -20.90
C ALA A 345 -3.14 1.55 -19.43
N ALA A 346 -3.09 0.52 -18.58
CA ALA A 346 -3.34 0.65 -17.15
C ALA A 346 -2.30 1.56 -16.47
N TYR A 347 -1.02 1.37 -16.79
CA TYR A 347 0.07 2.20 -16.33
C TYR A 347 -0.11 3.68 -16.70
N LYS A 348 -0.45 3.96 -17.96
CA LYS A 348 -0.73 5.34 -18.43
C LYS A 348 -1.94 5.95 -17.74
N ALA A 349 -2.98 5.16 -17.47
CA ALA A 349 -4.15 5.64 -16.73
C ALA A 349 -3.79 6.00 -15.28
N GLU A 350 -3.05 5.13 -14.58
CA GLU A 350 -2.66 5.35 -13.18
C GLU A 350 -1.70 6.54 -13.03
N ILE A 351 -0.71 6.69 -13.91
CA ILE A 351 0.17 7.87 -13.93
C ILE A 351 -0.61 9.13 -14.28
N GLY A 352 -1.52 9.05 -15.24
CA GLY A 352 -2.40 10.16 -15.59
C GLY A 352 -3.19 10.66 -14.39
N GLU A 353 -3.75 9.76 -13.59
CA GLU A 353 -4.47 10.08 -12.36
C GLU A 353 -3.56 10.68 -11.28
N LEU A 354 -2.35 10.15 -11.10
CA LEU A 354 -1.38 10.66 -10.12
C LEU A 354 -0.89 12.08 -10.47
N LEU A 355 -0.67 12.36 -11.77
CA LEU A 355 -0.28 13.69 -12.25
C LEU A 355 -1.45 14.69 -12.16
N LEU A 356 -2.69 14.25 -12.39
CA LEU A 356 -3.90 15.08 -12.20
C LEU A 356 -4.18 15.35 -10.72
N ALA A 357 -4.00 14.36 -9.84
CA ALA A 357 -4.12 14.53 -8.39
C ALA A 357 -3.03 15.45 -7.81
N SER A 358 -1.85 15.49 -8.44
CA SER A 358 -0.74 16.39 -8.09
C SER A 358 -0.93 17.82 -8.62
N SER A 359 -1.51 17.99 -9.81
CA SER A 359 -1.72 19.30 -10.45
C SER A 359 -3.04 19.99 -10.10
N ALA A 360 -4.01 19.27 -9.53
CA ALA A 360 -5.24 19.89 -9.04
C ALA A 360 -4.87 20.93 -7.96
N PRO A 361 -5.17 22.23 -8.16
CA PRO A 361 -5.04 23.19 -7.09
C PRO A 361 -5.99 22.69 -6.01
N LYS A 362 -5.48 22.57 -4.79
CA LYS A 362 -6.22 22.18 -3.60
C LYS A 362 -7.43 23.10 -3.46
N ARG A 363 -8.52 22.79 -4.17
CA ARG A 363 -9.82 23.42 -4.04
C ARG A 363 -10.23 23.04 -2.65
N ARG A 364 -10.12 24.01 -1.75
CA ARG A 364 -10.79 24.03 -0.46
C ARG A 364 -12.21 23.54 -0.72
N THR A 365 -12.51 22.32 -0.31
CA THR A 365 -13.87 21.83 -0.21
C THR A 365 -14.57 22.76 0.79
N SER A 366 -15.42 23.59 0.24
CA SER A 366 -16.27 24.52 0.96
C SER A 366 -17.68 24.17 0.56
N THR A 367 -18.42 23.47 1.42
CA THR A 367 -19.85 23.71 1.64
C THR A 367 -20.37 22.91 2.82
N THR A 368 -20.66 23.60 3.92
CA THR A 368 -22.04 23.65 4.39
C THR A 368 -22.28 25.08 4.84
N GLN A 369 -23.19 25.74 4.12
CA GLN A 369 -23.64 27.10 4.37
C GLN A 369 -24.38 27.15 5.71
N VAL A 370 -24.05 28.12 6.55
CA VAL A 370 -25.02 28.68 7.49
C VAL A 370 -25.11 30.17 7.20
N ALA A 371 -26.34 30.61 7.00
CA ALA A 371 -26.72 31.93 6.53
C ALA A 371 -26.19 33.05 7.44
N ARG A 372 -25.73 34.10 6.77
CA ARG A 372 -25.41 35.39 7.36
C ARG A 372 -26.73 36.14 7.57
N ALA A 373 -27.05 36.50 8.80
CA ALA A 373 -28.04 37.54 9.09
C ALA A 373 -27.51 38.49 10.17
N ALA A 374 -27.44 39.76 9.77
CA ALA A 374 -27.50 40.99 10.55
C ALA A 374 -26.51 41.22 11.71
N SER A 375 -25.56 42.11 11.41
CA SER A 375 -24.92 43.02 12.35
C SER A 375 -25.95 43.94 13.02
N LEU A 376 -25.87 44.12 14.34
CA LEU A 376 -26.33 45.32 15.04
C LEU A 376 -25.30 45.72 16.11
N HIS A 377 -24.76 46.92 15.91
CA HIS A 377 -24.25 47.95 16.83
C HIS A 377 -23.65 47.60 18.22
N THR A 378 -22.43 48.15 18.39
CA THR A 378 -21.65 48.61 19.57
C THR A 378 -22.45 49.15 20.78
N PRO A 379 -21.91 49.29 22.03
CA PRO A 379 -20.53 49.73 22.31
C PRO A 379 -19.79 49.20 23.57
N SER A 380 -18.48 49.48 23.56
CA SER A 380 -17.62 49.99 24.65
C SER A 380 -17.85 49.52 26.09
N GLY A 381 -16.79 48.97 26.70
CA GLY A 381 -16.70 48.79 28.15
C GLY A 381 -15.43 48.06 28.54
N SER A 382 -14.39 48.84 28.82
CA SER A 382 -13.19 48.43 29.56
C SER A 382 -13.53 47.45 30.68
N HIS A 383 -12.86 46.29 30.75
CA HIS A 383 -12.04 45.85 31.88
C HIS A 383 -11.42 44.50 31.58
N CYS A 384 -10.09 44.48 31.59
CA CYS A 384 -9.24 43.31 31.40
C CYS A 384 -9.18 42.52 32.72
N VAL A 385 -9.59 41.24 32.71
CA VAL A 385 -9.49 40.28 33.83
C VAL A 385 -9.00 38.94 33.26
N PRO A 386 -8.19 38.14 33.98
CA PRO A 386 -7.05 37.42 33.40
C PRO A 386 -7.40 36.20 32.55
N LEU A 387 -6.76 36.12 31.38
CA LEU A 387 -6.94 35.12 30.32
C LEU A 387 -6.56 33.67 30.67
N PHE A 388 -6.11 33.36 31.89
CA PHE A 388 -5.57 32.04 32.22
C PHE A 388 -6.63 31.01 32.64
N GLU A 389 -7.64 31.40 33.42
CA GLU A 389 -8.74 30.50 33.78
C GLU A 389 -9.62 30.15 32.57
N ILE A 390 -9.78 31.10 31.64
CA ILE A 390 -10.56 30.90 30.41
C ILE A 390 -9.89 29.88 29.48
N GLN A 391 -8.57 29.77 29.49
CA GLN A 391 -7.84 28.85 28.61
C GLN A 391 -7.76 27.42 29.17
N ALA A 392 -7.64 27.27 30.49
CA ALA A 392 -7.74 25.98 31.18
C ALA A 392 -9.19 25.44 31.13
N LEU A 393 -10.17 26.31 31.35
CA LEU A 393 -11.59 25.99 31.22
C LEU A 393 -11.96 25.70 29.76
N ALA A 394 -11.39 26.39 28.77
CA ALA A 394 -11.58 26.08 27.35
C ALA A 394 -10.93 24.74 26.94
N GLY A 395 -9.82 24.36 27.56
CA GLY A 395 -9.21 23.04 27.41
C GLY A 395 -10.07 21.92 27.98
N LEU A 396 -10.71 22.17 29.13
CA LEU A 396 -11.70 21.28 29.73
C LEU A 396 -13.01 21.25 28.91
N LYS A 397 -13.45 22.40 28.38
CA LYS A 397 -14.61 22.59 27.48
C LYS A 397 -14.49 21.75 26.19
N ARG A 398 -13.27 21.63 25.65
CA ARG A 398 -12.96 20.77 24.49
C ARG A 398 -12.90 19.28 24.84
N ARG A 399 -12.49 18.93 26.06
CA ARG A 399 -12.40 17.52 26.52
C ARG A 399 -13.73 16.96 27.02
N VAL A 400 -14.64 17.82 27.50
CA VAL A 400 -15.91 17.41 28.11
C VAL A 400 -17.13 17.75 27.22
N GLY A 401 -16.95 18.45 26.08
CA GLY A 401 -18.00 18.66 25.09
C GLY A 401 -19.18 19.53 25.57
N LEU A 402 -18.97 20.39 26.58
CA LEU A 402 -20.02 21.24 27.12
C LEU A 402 -19.96 22.65 26.53
N THR A 403 -20.88 22.96 25.61
CA THR A 403 -21.16 24.33 25.19
C THR A 403 -21.95 25.04 26.28
N LEU A 404 -21.25 25.85 27.08
CA LEU A 404 -21.86 26.79 28.02
C LEU A 404 -22.00 28.17 27.35
N ASP A 405 -22.78 28.22 26.29
CA ASP A 405 -23.44 29.47 25.91
C ASP A 405 -24.85 29.32 26.49
N ASN A 406 -25.04 29.80 27.72
CA ASN A 406 -26.33 30.11 28.39
C ASN A 406 -26.19 30.28 29.92
N LEU A 407 -25.06 30.81 30.42
CA LEU A 407 -25.03 31.37 31.79
C LEU A 407 -25.65 32.78 31.88
N SER A 408 -26.24 33.29 30.81
CA SER A 408 -27.17 34.41 30.90
C SER A 408 -28.57 33.89 30.59
N CYS A 409 -29.27 33.40 31.60
CA CYS A 409 -30.70 33.21 31.55
C CYS A 409 -31.32 33.68 32.86
N GLY A 410 -31.56 34.99 32.92
CA GLY A 410 -32.72 35.47 33.65
C GLY A 410 -33.97 34.95 32.93
N ALA A 411 -34.48 33.78 33.31
CA ALA A 411 -35.88 33.38 33.11
C ALA A 411 -36.18 31.97 33.67
N ARG A 412 -36.71 31.96 34.90
CA ARG A 412 -37.98 31.28 35.27
C ARG A 412 -38.17 29.78 34.94
N GLY A 413 -37.13 28.96 35.12
CA GLY A 413 -37.27 27.49 35.14
C GLY A 413 -36.21 26.86 36.05
N GLY A 414 -36.64 26.09 37.06
CA GLY A 414 -35.76 25.60 38.12
C GLY A 414 -34.56 24.76 37.62
N PRO A 415 -33.40 24.81 38.29
CA PRO A 415 -32.14 24.17 37.88
C PRO A 415 -32.26 22.67 37.56
N LEU A 416 -33.19 21.98 38.23
CA LEU A 416 -33.39 20.54 38.09
C LEU A 416 -33.97 20.14 36.73
N LYS A 417 -34.92 20.92 36.19
CA LYS A 417 -35.56 20.61 34.89
C LYS A 417 -34.59 20.83 33.74
N PHE A 418 -33.78 21.88 33.82
CA PHE A 418 -32.72 22.16 32.85
C PHE A 418 -31.66 21.05 32.82
N MET A 419 -31.25 20.53 33.98
CA MET A 419 -30.32 19.41 34.09
C MET A 419 -30.89 18.11 33.52
N GLN A 420 -32.18 17.86 33.70
CA GLN A 420 -32.86 16.66 33.19
C GLN A 420 -33.06 16.72 31.67
N GLU A 421 -33.40 17.90 31.13
CA GLU A 421 -33.44 18.17 29.68
C GLU A 421 -32.05 17.99 29.06
N LYS A 422 -31.00 18.52 29.71
CA LYS A 422 -29.60 18.35 29.26
C LYS A 422 -29.14 16.90 29.27
N ARG A 423 -29.54 16.11 30.27
CA ARG A 423 -29.23 14.68 30.31
C ARG A 423 -29.90 13.94 29.16
N ARG A 424 -31.16 14.25 28.85
CA ARG A 424 -31.88 13.66 27.72
C ARG A 424 -31.18 13.99 26.39
N ASN A 425 -30.85 15.25 26.17
CA ASN A 425 -30.16 15.70 24.94
C ASN A 425 -28.75 15.10 24.82
N LEU A 426 -28.04 14.86 25.94
CA LEU A 426 -26.72 14.22 25.90
C LEU A 426 -26.84 12.75 25.45
N VAL A 427 -27.81 12.01 25.98
CA VAL A 427 -28.06 10.61 25.61
C VAL A 427 -28.47 10.53 24.14
N GLU A 428 -29.40 11.37 23.70
CA GLU A 428 -29.86 11.41 22.31
C GLU A 428 -28.74 11.82 21.34
N SER A 429 -27.87 12.76 21.74
CA SER A 429 -26.68 13.10 20.96
C SER A 429 -25.65 11.97 20.92
N SER A 430 -25.49 11.21 22.00
CA SER A 430 -24.57 10.06 22.05
C SER A 430 -25.01 8.91 21.15
N GLU A 431 -26.32 8.65 21.07
CA GLU A 431 -26.90 7.70 20.12
C GLU A 431 -26.73 8.19 18.67
N GLY A 432 -26.91 9.50 18.44
CA GLY A 432 -26.64 10.13 17.15
C GLY A 432 -25.17 10.04 16.72
N TYR A 433 -24.21 10.15 17.64
CA TYR A 433 -22.78 9.99 17.35
C TYR A 433 -22.41 8.53 17.06
N GLY A 434 -23.05 7.56 17.72
CA GLY A 434 -22.90 6.14 17.41
C GLY A 434 -23.37 5.84 15.98
N LEU A 435 -24.59 6.27 15.62
CA LEU A 435 -25.14 6.09 14.27
C LEU A 435 -24.32 6.81 13.18
N ALA A 436 -23.82 8.02 13.47
CA ALA A 436 -23.02 8.79 12.52
C ALA A 436 -21.58 8.27 12.36
N ALA A 437 -21.01 7.59 13.36
CA ALA A 437 -19.70 6.93 13.26
C ALA A 437 -19.81 5.55 12.59
N ASP A 438 -20.91 4.83 12.82
CA ASP A 438 -21.16 3.52 12.22
C ASP A 438 -21.57 3.62 10.75
N SER A 439 -22.23 4.71 10.32
CA SER A 439 -22.64 4.91 8.92
C SER A 439 -21.47 4.91 7.91
N PRO A 440 -20.37 5.68 8.10
CA PRO A 440 -19.24 5.65 7.18
C PRO A 440 -18.43 4.35 7.30
N LEU A 441 -18.36 3.74 8.50
CA LEU A 441 -17.69 2.46 8.70
C LEU A 441 -18.43 1.34 7.96
N LYS A 442 -19.77 1.31 8.05
CA LYS A 442 -20.62 0.36 7.31
C LYS A 442 -20.56 0.61 5.81
N ALA A 443 -20.53 1.86 5.36
CA ALA A 443 -20.36 2.20 3.95
C ALA A 443 -18.98 1.80 3.39
N ALA A 444 -17.92 1.83 4.23
CA ALA A 444 -16.58 1.40 3.85
C ALA A 444 -16.38 -0.13 3.91
N LEU A 445 -17.03 -0.81 4.86
CA LEU A 445 -16.95 -2.26 5.03
C LEU A 445 -17.88 -3.02 4.08
N PHE A 446 -19.01 -2.46 3.67
CA PHE A 446 -19.98 -3.13 2.80
C PHE A 446 -19.41 -3.56 1.43
N PRO A 447 -18.59 -2.74 0.73
CA PRO A 447 -17.91 -3.17 -0.50
C PRO A 447 -16.88 -4.28 -0.23
N THR A 448 -16.18 -4.23 0.90
CA THR A 448 -15.17 -5.23 1.29
C THR A 448 -15.82 -6.57 1.63
N ASP A 449 -16.90 -6.56 2.43
CA ASP A 449 -17.68 -7.75 2.77
C ASP A 449 -18.37 -8.33 1.53
N SER A 450 -18.87 -7.47 0.63
CA SER A 450 -19.41 -7.91 -0.66
C SER A 450 -18.32 -8.57 -1.52
N ALA A 451 -17.15 -7.95 -1.64
CA ALA A 451 -16.02 -8.52 -2.38
C ALA A 451 -15.56 -9.85 -1.78
N ILE A 452 -15.50 -9.97 -0.45
CA ILE A 452 -15.20 -11.24 0.24
C ILE A 452 -16.28 -12.27 -0.08
N HIS A 453 -17.57 -11.93 -0.02
CA HIS A 453 -18.68 -12.81 -0.38
C HIS A 453 -18.70 -13.22 -1.85
N PHE A 454 -18.17 -12.40 -2.76
CA PHE A 454 -18.03 -12.74 -4.18
C PHE A 454 -16.77 -13.55 -4.50
N LEU A 455 -15.70 -13.37 -3.73
CA LEU A 455 -14.43 -14.08 -3.91
C LEU A 455 -14.43 -15.46 -3.22
N LEU A 456 -15.12 -15.62 -2.09
CA LEU A 456 -15.17 -16.89 -1.34
C LEU A 456 -15.77 -18.07 -2.14
N PRO A 457 -16.81 -17.88 -2.97
CA PRO A 457 -17.37 -18.94 -3.83
C PRO A 457 -16.59 -19.15 -5.14
N GLY A 458 -15.78 -18.18 -5.56
CA GLY A 458 -15.00 -18.21 -6.81
C GLY A 458 -13.63 -18.90 -6.68
N LEU A 459 -13.21 -19.23 -5.45
CA LEU A 459 -12.04 -20.06 -5.20
C LEU A 459 -12.43 -21.53 -5.35
N PRO A 460 -11.95 -22.26 -6.37
CA PRO A 460 -12.27 -23.66 -6.52
C PRO A 460 -11.69 -24.45 -5.34
N THR A 461 -12.57 -24.93 -4.47
CA THR A 461 -12.27 -25.90 -3.39
C THR A 461 -11.92 -27.29 -3.92
N SER A 462 -11.76 -27.45 -5.24
CA SER A 462 -11.36 -28.67 -5.91
C SER A 462 -10.08 -28.47 -6.74
N SER A 463 -8.96 -28.21 -6.08
CA SER A 463 -7.67 -28.63 -6.64
C SER A 463 -6.76 -29.07 -5.51
N SER A 464 -6.33 -30.33 -5.57
CA SER A 464 -5.50 -31.04 -4.59
C SER A 464 -4.03 -30.57 -4.57
N SER A 465 -3.79 -29.30 -4.85
CA SER A 465 -2.45 -28.72 -4.86
C SER A 465 -2.28 -27.87 -3.61
N LYS A 466 -1.52 -28.37 -2.63
CA LYS A 466 -1.04 -27.59 -1.48
C LYS A 466 -0.13 -26.46 -1.97
N ALA A 467 -0.70 -25.38 -2.47
CA ALA A 467 -0.02 -24.09 -2.60
C ALA A 467 0.15 -23.52 -1.19
N SER A 468 1.25 -23.92 -0.55
CA SER A 468 1.63 -23.47 0.78
C SER A 468 2.09 -22.00 0.69
N LEU A 469 1.24 -21.05 1.08
CA LEU A 469 1.58 -19.62 1.29
C LEU A 469 2.50 -19.38 2.50
N SER A 470 3.28 -20.38 2.90
CA SER A 470 4.32 -20.22 3.90
C SER A 470 5.58 -19.81 3.16
N ASN A 471 5.99 -18.56 3.33
CA ASN A 471 7.31 -18.10 2.90
C ASN A 471 8.37 -19.12 3.39
N THR A 472 9.12 -19.71 2.46
CA THR A 472 10.16 -20.72 2.74
C THR A 472 11.18 -20.21 3.74
N ASP A 473 11.40 -18.90 3.77
CA ASP A 473 12.32 -18.25 4.68
C ASP A 473 11.84 -18.32 6.13
N HIS A 474 10.53 -18.19 6.38
CA HIS A 474 9.97 -18.36 7.72
C HIS A 474 10.01 -19.82 8.19
N LYS A 475 9.92 -20.78 7.27
CA LYS A 475 10.09 -22.20 7.61
C LYS A 475 11.53 -22.52 7.95
N LEU A 476 12.50 -21.95 7.23
CA LEU A 476 13.92 -22.06 7.56
C LEU A 476 14.23 -21.42 8.92
N LEU A 477 13.74 -20.19 9.16
CA LEU A 477 13.89 -19.50 10.44
C LEU A 477 13.25 -20.27 11.61
N LEU A 478 12.09 -20.89 11.39
CA LEU A 478 11.45 -21.73 12.39
C LEU A 478 12.26 -23.00 12.66
N SER A 479 12.80 -23.64 11.63
CA SER A 479 13.66 -24.82 11.82
C SER A 479 15.00 -24.48 12.49
N GLU A 480 15.56 -23.30 12.23
CA GLU A 480 16.77 -22.81 12.88
C GLU A 480 16.51 -22.49 14.36
N LEU A 481 15.37 -21.83 14.65
CA LEU A 481 14.95 -21.54 16.02
C LEU A 481 14.59 -22.81 16.80
N GLU A 482 14.01 -23.82 16.14
CA GLU A 482 13.74 -25.13 16.72
C GLU A 482 15.04 -25.88 17.04
N ALA A 483 16.05 -25.83 16.16
CA ALA A 483 17.38 -26.37 16.42
C ALA A 483 18.10 -25.64 17.57
N GLU A 484 17.97 -24.31 17.66
CA GLU A 484 18.50 -23.54 18.79
C GLU A 484 17.80 -23.89 20.11
N LEU A 485 16.48 -24.09 20.09
CA LEU A 485 15.71 -24.49 21.26
C LEU A 485 16.07 -25.90 21.72
N GLU A 486 16.27 -26.85 20.81
CA GLU A 486 16.77 -28.18 21.15
C GLU A 486 18.17 -28.12 21.77
N LEU A 487 19.06 -27.27 21.25
CA LEU A 487 20.40 -27.06 21.82
C LEU A 487 20.33 -26.46 23.22
N ILE A 488 19.43 -25.50 23.45
CA ILE A 488 19.20 -24.91 24.78
C ILE A 488 18.60 -25.96 25.72
N GLN A 489 17.64 -26.75 25.26
CA GLN A 489 17.01 -27.80 26.08
C GLN A 489 18.02 -28.89 26.45
N GLU A 490 18.93 -29.25 25.54
CA GLU A 490 20.03 -30.17 25.79
C GLU A 490 21.06 -29.57 26.76
N ARG A 491 21.35 -28.27 26.66
CA ARG A 491 22.18 -27.55 27.64
C ARG A 491 21.54 -27.50 29.03
N VAL A 492 20.22 -27.32 29.09
CA VAL A 492 19.45 -27.34 30.34
C VAL A 492 19.40 -28.76 30.93
N LYS A 493 19.32 -29.81 30.11
CA LYS A 493 19.45 -31.20 30.58
C LYS A 493 20.86 -31.54 31.06
N ARG A 494 21.90 -30.95 30.47
CA ARG A 494 23.31 -31.09 30.91
C ARG A 494 23.64 -30.28 32.16
N LEU A 495 22.85 -29.27 32.49
CA LEU A 495 22.94 -28.55 33.76
C LEU A 495 22.48 -29.49 34.89
N LYS A 496 23.44 -30.14 35.55
CA LYS A 496 23.18 -30.97 36.73
C LYS A 496 22.47 -30.14 37.82
N PRO A 497 21.33 -30.57 38.38
CA PRO A 497 20.58 -29.83 39.40
C PRO A 497 21.36 -29.62 40.73
N GLY A 498 22.52 -30.25 40.88
CA GLY A 498 23.38 -30.13 42.07
C GLY A 498 24.19 -28.83 42.17
N LEU A 499 24.30 -28.01 41.11
CA LEU A 499 25.00 -26.71 41.19
C LEU A 499 24.10 -25.54 41.63
N LEU A 500 22.78 -25.72 41.63
CA LEU A 500 21.81 -24.72 42.13
C LEU A 500 21.52 -24.85 43.63
N SER A 501 22.07 -25.87 44.31
CA SER A 501 21.97 -26.05 45.77
C SER A 501 23.23 -25.62 46.52
N ARG A 502 24.13 -24.83 45.91
CA ARG A 502 25.14 -24.11 46.69
C ARG A 502 24.47 -22.85 47.25
N ARG A 503 23.89 -22.96 48.45
CA ARG A 503 23.38 -21.83 49.25
C ARG A 503 24.46 -20.74 49.32
N ASP A 504 24.27 -19.66 48.58
CA ASP A 504 25.13 -18.48 48.66
C ASP A 504 24.86 -17.73 49.98
N SER A 505 25.88 -17.62 50.82
CA SER A 505 25.85 -16.87 52.09
C SER A 505 25.50 -15.38 51.91
N CYS A 506 25.64 -14.86 50.69
CA CYS A 506 25.27 -13.49 50.33
C CYS A 506 23.75 -13.25 50.38
N LEU A 507 22.92 -14.26 50.08
CA LEU A 507 21.46 -14.12 50.10
C LEU A 507 20.92 -14.05 51.54
N GLU A 508 21.52 -14.81 52.48
CA GLU A 508 21.18 -14.75 53.91
C GLU A 508 21.55 -13.40 54.53
N ASN A 509 22.70 -12.82 54.13
CA ASN A 509 23.10 -11.49 54.58
C ASN A 509 22.21 -10.38 54.00
N PHE A 510 21.67 -10.58 52.80
CA PHE A 510 20.71 -9.66 52.20
C PHE A 510 19.33 -9.73 52.89
N LEU A 511 18.84 -10.94 53.19
CA LEU A 511 17.59 -11.13 53.93
C LEU A 511 17.68 -10.59 55.37
N LYS A 512 18.81 -10.76 56.06
CA LYS A 512 19.04 -10.14 57.38
C LYS A 512 19.10 -8.60 57.35
N ARG A 513 19.53 -7.99 56.24
CA ARG A 513 19.45 -6.53 56.05
C ARG A 513 18.05 -6.06 55.67
N TRP A 514 17.23 -6.95 55.10
CA TRP A 514 15.87 -6.64 54.69
C TRP A 514 14.86 -6.76 55.83
N ASP A 515 15.08 -7.68 56.77
CA ASP A 515 14.23 -7.87 57.97
C ASP A 515 14.53 -6.90 59.13
N GLY A 516 15.45 -5.95 58.94
CA GLY A 516 15.89 -5.03 59.99
C GLY A 516 15.65 -3.55 59.70
N GLN A 517 14.40 -3.09 59.87
CA GLN A 517 14.00 -1.80 60.47
C GLN A 517 12.61 -1.34 59.98
N VAL A 518 11.55 -1.59 60.78
CA VAL A 518 10.63 -0.57 61.32
C VAL A 518 9.91 -1.19 62.52
N SER A 519 10.30 -0.81 63.74
CA SER A 519 9.36 -0.59 64.85
C SER A 519 10.07 0.16 65.98
N HIS A 520 9.51 1.33 66.29
CA HIS A 520 9.68 2.17 67.47
C HIS A 520 10.07 1.42 68.75
N VAL A 521 11.08 1.94 69.47
CA VAL A 521 10.90 2.84 70.63
C VAL A 521 11.97 3.93 70.56
#